data_AF-A0A0A2AE62-F1
#
_entry.id   AF-A0A0A2AE62-F1
#
_cell.length_a   1.000
_cell.length_b   1.000
_cell.length_c   1.000
_cell.angle_alpha   90.00
_cell.angle_beta   90.00
_cell.angle_gamma   90.00
#
_symmetry.space_group_name_H-M   'P 1'
#
loop_
_entity.id
_entity.type
_entity.pdbx_description
1 polymer ?
#
loop_
_entity_poly.entity_id
_entity_poly.type
_entity_poly.pdbx_seq_one_letter_code
_entity_poly.pdbx_strand_id
1 'polypeptide(L)'
;MIFEDINKCIQLFDVFNEKSVMLSEAILIPPISEKISSDETELLNAKANILFKSQNFEDIRILNPKLDRKIRQKDMSRWLMPFGFIAGIAFSNMTNLSTFSFLGLNNIGESLIGGLLGMGSGYLGSIVSSASININRNKELRSIINFNKEGKWLVLLENQIGTELPWALIKQSEAKDVIFLEG
;
A
#
# COMPACT_ATOMS: atom_id res chain seq x y z
N MET A 1 -15.01 -1.96 7.47
CA MET A 1 -16.07 -2.58 8.29
C MET A 1 -15.56 -3.88 8.88
N ILE A 2 -15.95 -4.22 10.10
CA ILE A 2 -15.46 -5.39 10.84
C ILE A 2 -16.62 -6.36 11.11
N PHE A 3 -16.40 -7.64 10.82
CA PHE A 3 -17.40 -8.71 10.92
C PHE A 3 -16.86 -9.91 11.71
N GLU A 4 -17.76 -10.65 12.34
CA GLU A 4 -17.41 -11.88 13.08
C GLU A 4 -17.47 -13.13 12.20
N ASP A 5 -18.24 -13.10 11.11
CA ASP A 5 -18.53 -14.26 10.24
C ASP A 5 -18.50 -13.80 8.77
N ILE A 6 -17.94 -14.64 7.90
CA ILE A 6 -17.94 -14.49 6.44
C ILE A 6 -19.35 -14.40 5.87
N ASN A 7 -20.33 -15.11 6.43
CA ASN A 7 -21.70 -15.13 5.93
C ASN A 7 -22.33 -13.73 5.94
N LYS A 8 -22.05 -12.94 6.99
CA LYS A 8 -22.51 -11.55 7.09
C LYS A 8 -21.85 -10.64 6.05
N CYS A 9 -20.57 -10.87 5.76
CA CYS A 9 -19.87 -10.16 4.67
C CYS A 9 -20.52 -10.47 3.32
N ILE A 10 -20.81 -11.74 3.04
CA ILE A 10 -21.43 -12.18 1.79
C ILE A 10 -22.83 -11.57 1.65
N GLN A 11 -23.66 -11.62 2.70
CA GLN A 11 -24.99 -11.01 2.71
C GLN A 11 -24.93 -9.50 2.41
N LEU A 12 -23.95 -8.78 2.97
CA LEU A 12 -23.77 -7.37 2.66
C LEU A 12 -23.50 -7.14 1.17
N PHE A 13 -22.62 -7.93 0.55
CA PHE A 13 -22.33 -7.81 -0.87
C PHE A 13 -23.52 -8.19 -1.75
N ASP A 14 -24.29 -9.21 -1.38
CA ASP A 14 -25.51 -9.59 -2.08
C ASP A 14 -26.52 -8.42 -2.06
N VAL A 15 -26.73 -7.77 -0.90
CA VAL A 15 -27.59 -6.58 -0.77
C VAL A 15 -27.09 -5.39 -1.59
N PHE A 16 -25.77 -5.16 -1.64
CA PHE A 16 -25.18 -4.11 -2.46
C PHE A 16 -25.40 -4.37 -3.96
N ASN A 17 -25.29 -5.62 -4.39
CA ASN A 17 -25.54 -6.01 -5.77
C ASN A 17 -27.02 -5.88 -6.14
N GLU A 18 -27.93 -6.37 -5.30
CA GLU A 18 -29.39 -6.25 -5.50
C GLU A 18 -29.84 -4.79 -5.62
N LYS A 19 -29.28 -3.90 -4.79
CA LYS A 19 -29.60 -2.46 -4.81
C LYS A 19 -28.73 -1.65 -5.77
N SER A 20 -27.90 -2.29 -6.57
CA SER A 20 -27.03 -1.65 -7.57
C SER A 20 -26.20 -0.49 -6.98
N VAL A 21 -25.59 -0.72 -5.81
CA VAL A 21 -24.77 0.29 -5.15
C VAL A 21 -23.52 0.57 -5.98
N MET A 22 -23.26 1.84 -6.25
CA MET A 22 -22.08 2.28 -6.99
C MET A 22 -20.86 2.38 -6.05
N LEU A 23 -19.98 1.40 -6.11
CA LEU A 23 -18.71 1.38 -5.38
C LEU A 23 -17.54 1.47 -6.38
N SER A 24 -16.45 2.12 -5.97
CA SER A 24 -15.16 2.08 -6.69
C SER A 24 -14.49 0.73 -6.45
N GLU A 25 -14.45 0.33 -5.18
CA GLU A 25 -13.86 -0.93 -4.78
C GLU A 25 -14.56 -1.56 -3.58
N ALA A 26 -14.68 -2.88 -3.63
CA ALA A 26 -15.23 -3.72 -2.57
C ALA A 26 -14.27 -4.90 -2.37
N ILE A 27 -13.53 -4.87 -1.26
CA ILE A 27 -12.52 -5.88 -0.92
C ILE A 27 -12.92 -6.60 0.36
N LEU A 28 -12.98 -7.93 0.28
CA LEU A 28 -13.06 -8.81 1.43
C LEU A 28 -11.65 -9.22 1.85
N ILE A 29 -11.38 -9.15 3.15
CA ILE A 29 -10.07 -9.42 3.73
C ILE A 29 -10.25 -10.53 4.77
N PRO A 30 -9.65 -11.71 4.53
CA PRO A 30 -9.72 -12.81 5.47
C PRO A 30 -8.89 -12.54 6.73
N PRO A 31 -9.18 -13.22 7.84
CA PRO A 31 -8.38 -13.16 9.06
C PRO A 31 -6.96 -13.74 8.87
N ILE A 32 -5.94 -13.09 9.45
CA ILE A 32 -4.54 -13.54 9.36
C ILE A 32 -4.29 -14.85 10.14
N SER A 33 -4.97 -15.04 11.27
CA SER A 33 -4.62 -16.11 12.24
C SER A 33 -5.38 -17.41 12.03
N GLU A 34 -6.45 -17.40 11.24
CA GLU A 34 -7.36 -18.53 11.15
C GLU A 34 -7.10 -19.31 9.85
N LYS A 35 -6.97 -20.63 9.97
CA LYS A 35 -7.01 -21.49 8.79
C LYS A 35 -8.44 -21.44 8.27
N ILE A 36 -8.65 -20.66 7.21
CA ILE A 36 -9.89 -20.62 6.47
C ILE A 36 -10.29 -22.06 6.16
N SER A 37 -11.51 -22.44 6.54
CA SER A 37 -12.01 -23.79 6.31
C SER A 37 -12.05 -24.10 4.80
N SER A 38 -12.03 -25.38 4.42
CA SER A 38 -12.19 -25.80 3.02
C SER A 38 -13.46 -25.19 2.41
N ASP A 39 -14.53 -25.14 3.19
CA ASP A 39 -15.86 -24.70 2.76
C ASP A 39 -15.89 -23.18 2.58
N GLU A 40 -15.26 -22.43 3.49
CA GLU A 40 -15.12 -20.97 3.38
C GLU A 40 -14.24 -20.58 2.19
N THR A 41 -13.21 -21.37 1.90
CA THR A 41 -12.33 -21.15 0.75
C THR A 41 -13.07 -21.39 -0.57
N GLU A 42 -13.93 -22.41 -0.62
CA GLU A 42 -14.77 -22.68 -1.79
C GLU A 42 -15.82 -21.58 -2.00
N LEU A 43 -16.48 -21.12 -0.92
CA LEU A 43 -17.41 -19.99 -0.97
C LEU A 43 -16.73 -18.68 -1.41
N LEU A 44 -15.53 -18.41 -0.89
CA LEU A 44 -14.71 -17.28 -1.31
C LEU A 44 -14.41 -17.36 -2.80
N ASN A 45 -13.91 -18.50 -3.29
CA ASN A 45 -13.53 -18.65 -4.70
C ASN A 45 -14.74 -18.59 -5.64
N ALA A 46 -15.91 -19.09 -5.22
CA ALA A 46 -17.13 -19.07 -6.01
C ALA A 46 -17.69 -17.65 -6.18
N LYS A 47 -17.62 -16.81 -5.14
CA LYS A 47 -18.17 -15.42 -5.16
C LYS A 47 -17.12 -14.34 -5.46
N ALA A 48 -15.84 -14.61 -5.23
CA ALA A 48 -14.75 -13.71 -5.57
C ALA A 48 -14.68 -13.52 -7.09
N ASN A 49 -14.47 -12.28 -7.52
CA ASN A 49 -14.50 -11.79 -8.90
C ASN A 49 -15.89 -11.52 -9.49
N ILE A 50 -16.97 -11.95 -8.86
CA ILE A 50 -18.35 -11.62 -9.28
C ILE A 50 -18.89 -10.47 -8.43
N LEU A 51 -18.76 -10.57 -7.11
CA LEU A 51 -19.35 -9.62 -6.16
C LEU A 51 -18.31 -8.70 -5.50
N PHE A 52 -17.12 -9.23 -5.24
CA PHE A 52 -16.04 -8.53 -4.54
C PHE A 52 -14.68 -9.11 -4.91
N LYS A 53 -13.61 -8.37 -4.59
CA LYS A 53 -12.24 -8.88 -4.65
C LYS A 53 -11.87 -9.45 -3.28
N SER A 54 -11.19 -10.60 -3.25
CA SER A 54 -10.58 -11.11 -2.02
C SER A 54 -9.08 -10.82 -2.06
N GLN A 55 -8.56 -10.14 -1.04
CA GLN A 55 -7.13 -9.81 -0.94
C GLN A 55 -6.66 -9.96 0.50
N ASN A 56 -5.42 -10.43 0.69
CA ASN A 56 -4.82 -10.51 2.00
C ASN A 56 -4.52 -9.11 2.54
N PHE A 57 -4.54 -8.99 3.87
CA PHE A 57 -4.26 -7.75 4.57
C PHE A 57 -2.93 -7.10 4.12
N GLU A 58 -1.89 -7.90 3.93
CA GLU A 58 -0.54 -7.43 3.59
C GLU A 58 -0.44 -6.86 2.17
N ASP A 59 -1.33 -7.24 1.26
CA ASP A 59 -1.29 -6.82 -0.15
C ASP A 59 -2.01 -5.48 -0.37
N ILE A 60 -2.78 -5.03 0.62
CA ILE A 60 -3.61 -3.84 0.52
C ILE A 60 -2.81 -2.61 0.97
N ARG A 61 -2.54 -1.72 0.02
CA ARG A 61 -1.70 -0.52 0.21
C ARG A 61 -2.15 0.39 1.35
N ILE A 62 -3.46 0.64 1.48
CA ILE A 62 -3.99 1.53 2.54
C ILE A 62 -3.86 0.92 3.94
N LEU A 63 -3.86 -0.41 4.03
CA LEU A 63 -3.77 -1.17 5.29
C LEU A 63 -2.34 -1.57 5.66
N ASN A 64 -1.41 -1.58 4.69
CA ASN A 64 -0.01 -1.93 4.91
C ASN A 64 0.93 -0.72 4.70
N PRO A 65 1.31 -0.01 5.78
CA PRO A 65 2.23 1.12 5.72
C PRO A 65 3.61 0.77 5.16
N LYS A 66 4.07 -0.48 5.34
CA LYS A 66 5.35 -0.93 4.81
C LYS A 66 5.30 -1.06 3.29
N LEU A 67 4.22 -1.65 2.77
CA LEU A 67 4.00 -1.79 1.33
C LEU A 67 3.89 -0.41 0.66
N ASP A 68 3.10 0.48 1.24
CA ASP A 68 2.95 1.85 0.74
C ASP A 68 4.27 2.64 0.75
N ARG A 69 5.08 2.51 1.82
CA ARG A 69 6.43 3.10 1.88
C ARG A 69 7.33 2.53 0.78
N LYS A 70 7.30 1.21 0.56
CA LYS A 70 8.12 0.54 -0.46
C LYS A 70 7.74 0.99 -1.88
N ILE A 71 6.45 1.10 -2.18
CA ILE A 71 5.95 1.60 -3.47
C ILE A 71 6.46 3.02 -3.69
N ARG A 72 6.24 3.94 -2.72
CA ARG A 72 6.74 5.31 -2.83
C ARG A 72 8.25 5.40 -3.00
N GLN A 73 9.01 4.63 -2.21
CA GLN A 73 10.47 4.60 -2.33
C GLN A 73 10.89 4.18 -3.74
N LYS A 74 10.26 3.14 -4.31
CA LYS A 74 10.53 2.65 -5.67
C LYS A 74 10.22 3.72 -6.72
N ASP A 75 9.09 4.40 -6.59
CA ASP A 75 8.69 5.44 -7.53
C ASP A 75 9.62 6.65 -7.47
N MET A 76 10.04 7.04 -6.27
CA MET A 76 11.02 8.12 -6.08
C MET A 76 12.42 7.73 -6.57
N SER A 77 12.90 6.52 -6.24
CA SER A 77 14.23 6.06 -6.64
C SER A 77 14.38 5.93 -8.15
N ARG A 78 13.28 5.63 -8.86
CA ARG A 78 13.21 5.62 -10.33
C ARG A 78 13.69 6.92 -10.97
N TRP A 79 13.51 8.06 -10.29
CA TRP A 79 13.95 9.37 -10.76
C TRP A 79 15.17 9.91 -10.03
N LEU A 80 15.23 9.76 -8.70
CA LEU A 80 16.31 10.30 -7.89
C LEU A 80 17.66 9.63 -8.19
N MET A 81 17.68 8.32 -8.48
CA MET A 81 18.92 7.63 -8.83
C MET A 81 19.54 8.11 -10.15
N PRO A 82 18.81 8.14 -11.29
CA PRO A 82 19.39 8.65 -12.53
C PRO A 82 19.68 10.15 -12.47
N PHE A 83 18.85 10.95 -11.79
CA PHE A 83 19.13 12.37 -11.57
C PHE A 83 20.42 12.56 -10.77
N GLY A 84 20.56 11.84 -9.65
CA GLY A 84 21.76 11.87 -8.82
C GLY A 84 23.01 11.45 -9.59
N PHE A 85 22.90 10.43 -10.45
CA PHE A 85 24.00 9.99 -11.31
C PHE A 85 24.46 11.09 -12.28
N ILE A 86 23.53 11.71 -13.01
CA ILE A 86 23.84 12.77 -13.97
C ILE A 86 24.41 14.00 -13.25
N ALA A 87 23.80 14.38 -12.12
CA ALA A 87 24.27 15.49 -11.30
C ALA A 87 25.69 15.22 -10.75
N GLY A 88 25.98 14.00 -10.33
CA GLY A 88 27.30 13.61 -9.84
C GLY A 88 28.39 13.68 -10.91
N ILE A 89 28.10 13.22 -12.13
CA ILE A 89 28.98 13.37 -13.31
C ILE A 89 29.23 14.85 -13.59
N ALA A 90 28.15 15.64 -13.70
CA ALA A 90 28.23 17.06 -14.02
C ALA A 90 29.03 17.83 -12.96
N PHE A 91 28.78 17.53 -11.68
CA PHE A 91 29.50 18.12 -10.56
C PHE A 91 30.99 17.79 -10.63
N SER A 92 31.35 16.51 -10.77
CA SER A 92 32.75 16.09 -10.87
C SER A 92 33.49 16.78 -12.01
N ASN A 93 32.86 16.86 -13.19
CA ASN A 93 33.42 17.54 -14.37
C ASN A 93 33.56 19.05 -14.15
N MET A 94 32.57 19.70 -13.53
CA MET A 94 32.60 21.14 -13.28
C MET A 94 33.69 21.53 -12.29
N THR A 95 33.92 20.71 -11.26
CA THR A 95 34.90 20.99 -10.21
C THR A 95 36.31 20.48 -10.50
N ASN A 96 36.55 19.78 -11.62
CA ASN A 96 37.79 19.05 -11.89
C ASN A 96 38.25 18.24 -10.66
N LEU A 97 37.33 17.45 -10.10
CA LEU A 97 37.52 16.75 -8.82
C LEU A 97 38.61 15.68 -8.93
N SER A 98 39.87 16.04 -8.65
CA SER A 98 41.03 15.13 -8.68
C SER A 98 41.14 14.20 -7.46
N THR A 99 40.05 14.02 -6.69
CA THR A 99 40.06 13.35 -5.38
C THR A 99 40.36 11.85 -5.49
N PHE A 100 40.06 11.24 -6.64
CA PHE A 100 40.31 9.82 -6.90
C PHE A 100 41.51 9.58 -7.81
N SER A 101 42.23 10.64 -8.21
CA SER A 101 43.49 10.54 -8.95
C SER A 101 44.54 9.71 -8.20
N PHE A 102 44.51 9.75 -6.85
CA PHE A 102 45.34 8.89 -5.98
C PHE A 102 45.07 7.38 -6.18
N LEU A 103 43.88 7.00 -6.64
CA LEU A 103 43.50 5.61 -6.98
C LEU A 103 43.90 5.23 -8.42
N GLY A 104 44.64 6.07 -9.15
CA GLY A 104 45.06 5.83 -10.54
C GLY A 104 43.93 5.94 -11.55
N LEU A 105 42.81 6.57 -11.18
CA LEU A 105 41.66 6.77 -12.04
C LEU A 105 41.84 8.06 -12.85
N ASN A 106 41.76 7.93 -14.18
CA ASN A 106 41.79 9.07 -15.11
C ASN A 106 40.52 9.94 -14.95
N ASN A 107 40.46 11.13 -15.54
CA ASN A 107 39.29 12.04 -15.48
C ASN A 107 37.93 11.36 -15.74
N ILE A 108 37.89 10.35 -16.61
CA ILE A 108 36.69 9.56 -16.91
C ILE A 108 36.25 8.73 -15.68
N GLY A 109 37.21 8.16 -14.95
CA GLY A 109 36.95 7.38 -13.74
C GLY A 109 36.48 8.24 -12.57
N GLU A 110 37.00 9.46 -12.43
CA GLU A 110 36.57 10.41 -11.40
C GLU A 110 35.12 10.85 -11.61
N SER A 111 34.77 11.17 -12.86
CA SER A 111 33.41 11.52 -13.26
C SER A 111 32.42 10.38 -13.00
N LEU A 112 32.82 9.14 -13.33
CA LEU A 112 32.01 7.95 -13.08
C LEU A 112 31.79 7.71 -11.58
N ILE A 113 32.81 7.87 -10.75
CA ILE A 113 32.67 7.76 -9.29
C ILE A 113 31.77 8.87 -8.76
N GLY A 114 31.92 10.11 -9.25
CA GLY A 114 31.02 11.22 -8.93
C GLY A 114 29.57 10.86 -9.23
N GLY A 115 29.32 10.27 -10.40
CA GLY A 115 28.01 9.73 -10.77
C GLY A 115 27.51 8.64 -9.83
N LEU A 116 28.32 7.64 -9.51
CA LEU A 116 27.92 6.56 -8.59
C LEU A 116 27.61 7.08 -7.18
N LEU A 117 28.39 8.04 -6.67
CA LEU A 117 28.14 8.69 -5.39
C LEU A 117 26.84 9.50 -5.43
N GLY A 118 26.62 10.25 -6.51
CA GLY A 118 25.38 10.98 -6.76
C GLY A 118 24.16 10.07 -6.83
N MET A 119 24.26 8.95 -7.54
CA MET A 119 23.24 7.89 -7.57
C MET A 119 22.94 7.34 -6.18
N GLY A 120 23.98 7.04 -5.40
CA GLY A 120 23.87 6.59 -4.01
C GLY A 120 23.15 7.61 -3.12
N SER A 121 23.46 8.89 -3.26
CA SER A 121 22.76 9.97 -2.55
C SER A 121 21.28 10.05 -2.93
N GLY A 122 20.95 9.88 -4.22
CA GLY A 122 19.57 9.86 -4.70
C GLY A 122 18.77 8.67 -4.14
N TYR A 123 19.42 7.51 -4.05
CA TYR A 123 18.84 6.34 -3.39
C TYR A 123 18.55 6.59 -1.91
N LEU A 124 19.52 7.10 -1.16
CA LEU A 124 19.35 7.42 0.26
C LEU A 124 18.24 8.49 0.46
N GLY A 125 18.19 9.49 -0.43
CA GLY A 125 17.13 10.49 -0.45
C GLY A 125 15.73 9.88 -0.61
N SER A 126 15.59 8.84 -1.43
CA SER A 126 14.31 8.13 -1.61
C SER A 126 13.86 7.38 -0.32
N ILE A 127 14.80 6.84 0.45
CA ILE A 127 14.51 6.14 1.72
C ILE A 127 14.03 7.13 2.78
N VAL A 128 14.71 8.27 2.90
CA VAL A 128 14.39 9.31 3.88
C VAL A 128 13.06 9.97 3.54
N SER A 129 12.87 10.34 2.27
CA SER A 129 11.64 11.03 1.82
C SER A 129 10.40 10.15 1.90
N SER A 130 10.53 8.85 1.61
CA SER A 130 9.38 7.92 1.72
C SER A 130 8.94 7.65 3.16
N ALA A 131 9.78 7.96 4.15
CA ALA A 131 9.53 7.72 5.57
C ALA A 131 8.77 8.85 6.28
N SER A 132 8.88 10.10 5.79
CA SER A 132 8.41 11.30 6.50
C SER A 132 6.90 11.55 6.40
N ILE A 133 6.20 10.91 5.46
CA ILE A 133 4.88 11.38 5.00
C ILE A 133 3.69 10.84 5.83
N ASN A 134 3.84 9.81 6.69
CA ASN A 134 2.65 9.21 7.30
C ASN A 134 2.81 8.56 8.69
N ILE A 135 3.23 9.35 9.68
CA ILE A 135 3.44 8.88 11.06
C ILE A 135 2.11 8.56 11.77
N ASN A 136 1.03 9.31 11.49
CA ASN A 136 -0.26 9.16 12.20
C ASN A 136 -1.06 7.91 11.80
N ARG A 137 -1.07 7.52 10.52
CA ARG A 137 -1.88 6.39 10.03
C ARG A 137 -1.59 5.06 10.74
N ASN A 138 -0.38 4.88 11.28
CA ASN A 138 -0.02 3.68 12.04
C ASN A 138 -0.87 3.49 13.30
N LYS A 139 -1.38 4.55 13.92
CA LYS A 139 -2.16 4.45 15.17
C LYS A 139 -3.55 3.88 14.91
N GLU A 140 -4.23 4.36 13.88
CA GLU A 140 -5.56 3.89 13.47
C GLU A 140 -5.53 2.46 12.96
N LEU A 141 -4.53 2.13 12.12
CA LEU A 141 -4.38 0.78 11.56
C LEU A 141 -4.11 -0.28 12.62
N ARG A 142 -3.51 0.07 13.77
CA ARG A 142 -3.26 -0.91 14.86
C ARG A 142 -4.53 -1.58 15.35
N SER A 143 -5.63 -0.83 15.48
CA SER A 143 -6.91 -1.40 15.90
C SER A 143 -7.45 -2.38 14.85
N ILE A 144 -7.39 -2.01 13.57
CA ILE A 144 -7.82 -2.87 12.45
C ILE A 144 -6.97 -4.15 12.37
N ILE A 145 -5.65 -4.03 12.51
CA ILE A 145 -4.72 -5.17 12.52
C ILE A 145 -5.05 -6.11 13.68
N ASN A 146 -5.33 -5.57 14.87
CA ASN A 146 -5.68 -6.39 16.02
C ASN A 146 -6.97 -7.17 15.79
N PHE A 147 -8.02 -6.52 15.27
CA PHE A 147 -9.26 -7.22 14.93
C PHE A 147 -9.05 -8.37 13.93
N ASN A 148 -8.25 -8.15 12.89
CA ASN A 148 -7.97 -9.20 11.91
C ASN A 148 -7.12 -10.34 12.49
N LYS A 149 -6.20 -10.04 13.42
CA LYS A 149 -5.46 -11.07 14.18
C LYS A 149 -6.34 -11.85 15.15
N GLU A 150 -7.39 -11.23 15.68
CA GLU A 150 -8.40 -11.87 16.53
C GLU A 150 -9.39 -12.75 15.74
N GLY A 151 -9.17 -12.96 14.44
CA GLY A 151 -10.05 -13.79 13.61
C GLY A 151 -11.21 -13.02 12.96
N LYS A 152 -11.25 -11.69 13.06
CA LYS A 152 -12.34 -10.90 12.46
C LYS A 152 -12.13 -10.68 10.96
N TRP A 153 -13.21 -10.83 10.22
CA TRP A 153 -13.28 -10.53 8.79
C TRP A 153 -13.37 -9.02 8.59
N LEU A 154 -12.65 -8.50 7.60
CA LEU A 154 -12.73 -7.08 7.26
C LEU A 154 -13.29 -6.90 5.85
N VAL A 155 -14.15 -5.90 5.71
CA VAL A 155 -14.64 -5.43 4.41
C VAL A 155 -14.19 -4.00 4.22
N LEU A 156 -13.40 -3.77 3.18
CA LEU A 156 -12.96 -2.45 2.74
C LEU A 156 -13.86 -2.01 1.59
N LEU A 157 -14.48 -0.84 1.75
CA LEU A 157 -15.36 -0.23 0.77
C LEU A 157 -14.79 1.13 0.38
N GLU A 158 -14.75 1.39 -0.92
CA GLU A 158 -14.41 2.68 -1.49
C GLU A 158 -15.59 3.17 -2.33
N ASN A 159 -16.06 4.40 -2.09
CA ASN A 159 -17.14 4.98 -2.91
C ASN A 159 -16.63 5.35 -4.29
N GLN A 160 -17.55 5.60 -5.22
CA GLN A 160 -17.20 6.32 -6.44
C GLN A 160 -17.18 7.82 -6.17
N ILE A 161 -16.28 8.54 -6.85
CA ILE A 161 -16.16 10.00 -6.76
C ILE A 161 -17.54 10.62 -7.01
N GLY A 162 -18.01 11.45 -6.07
CA GLY A 162 -19.30 12.13 -6.16
C GLY A 162 -20.50 11.32 -5.68
N THR A 163 -20.29 10.13 -5.09
CA THR A 163 -21.35 9.33 -4.46
C THR A 163 -21.14 9.23 -2.96
N GLU A 164 -22.21 9.07 -2.17
CA GLU A 164 -22.07 8.76 -0.74
C GLU A 164 -22.13 7.25 -0.52
N LEU A 165 -21.46 6.77 0.54
CA LEU A 165 -21.62 5.39 0.97
C LEU A 165 -23.07 5.13 1.39
N PRO A 166 -23.64 3.94 1.12
CA PRO A 166 -25.02 3.63 1.45
C PRO A 166 -25.18 3.37 2.96
N TRP A 167 -25.15 4.43 3.77
CA TRP A 167 -25.16 4.34 5.24
C TRP A 167 -26.31 3.54 5.82
N ALA A 168 -27.49 3.61 5.19
CA ALA A 168 -28.65 2.82 5.60
C ALA A 168 -28.36 1.31 5.52
N LEU A 169 -27.69 0.86 4.47
CA LEU A 169 -27.34 -0.55 4.26
C LEU A 169 -26.19 -0.98 5.17
N ILE A 170 -25.18 -0.11 5.32
CA ILE A 170 -24.05 -0.34 6.23
C ILE A 170 -24.54 -0.51 7.68
N LYS A 171 -25.51 0.29 8.13
CA LYS A 171 -26.11 0.16 9.47
C LYS A 171 -26.94 -1.12 9.62
N GLN A 172 -27.54 -1.62 8.53
CA GLN A 172 -28.31 -2.86 8.52
C GLN A 172 -27.44 -4.12 8.50
N SER A 173 -26.16 -4.00 8.14
CA SER A 173 -25.28 -5.16 7.95
C SER A 173 -24.81 -5.83 9.24
N GLU A 174 -25.26 -5.38 10.41
CA GLU A 174 -24.81 -5.85 11.73
C GLU A 174 -23.27 -5.88 11.88
N ALA A 175 -22.58 -4.95 11.23
CA ALA A 175 -21.13 -4.82 11.39
C ALA A 175 -20.81 -4.50 12.86
N LYS A 176 -19.80 -5.17 13.42
CA LYS A 176 -19.39 -4.96 14.81
C LYS A 176 -18.85 -3.56 15.01
N ASP A 177 -18.11 -3.07 14.00
CA ASP A 177 -17.54 -1.74 14.00
C ASP A 177 -17.27 -1.25 12.57
N VAL A 178 -17.30 0.07 12.39
CA VAL A 178 -17.07 0.75 11.12
C VAL A 178 -16.04 1.86 11.33
N ILE A 179 -14.84 1.62 10.80
CA ILE A 179 -13.72 2.55 10.88
C ILE A 179 -13.58 3.25 9.53
N PHE A 180 -13.46 4.57 9.57
CA PHE A 180 -13.15 5.41 8.43
C PHE A 180 -11.65 5.53 8.28
N LEU A 181 -11.17 5.37 7.06
CA LEU A 181 -9.77 5.59 6.72
C LEU A 181 -9.71 6.82 5.82
N GLU A 182 -8.91 7.80 6.21
CA GLU A 182 -8.52 8.88 5.31
C GLU A 182 -7.45 8.36 4.35
N GLY A 183 -7.74 8.43 3.05
CA GLY A 183 -6.86 8.00 1.95
C GLY A 183 -5.88 9.07 1.51
#